data_AF-A0A6J6A8S0-F1
#
_entry.id   AF-A0A6J6A8S0-F1
#
_cell.length_a   1.000
_cell.length_b   1.000
_cell.length_c   1.000
_cell.angle_alpha   90.00
_cell.angle_beta   90.00
_cell.angle_gamma   90.00
#
_symmetry.space_group_name_H-M   'P 1'
#
loop_
_entity.id
_entity.type
_entity.pdbx_description
1 polymer ?
#
loop_
_entity_poly.entity_id
_entity_poly.type
_entity_poly.pdbx_seq_one_letter_code
_entity_poly.pdbx_strand_id
1 'polypeptide(L)'
;MKARTVAAVAIVAGALIAAACSTSDASSDTQLVDTTAAPTSQNPQSTVELSTDTTIADLPTRPGAVTLKFKAGPFAIQPGQNNIDTLTTIPQPDVSGWIVGFRPNLEYADGTVPRVDVVHLHHGVWLNLSNRDSTSGLPQRFFAAGEEKTNLVLPSPYGYRYDAGDHWALNYMLHNLTPDNTQVWVTYEIDVIADSAPEATGMLAAHPVWMDVQNGMGYPVFDVLRGDGDGTTYTFPDQANQPYGSDTPRNLWTVDQDGTLIATAGHLHPGGLHTDLYASRAGTTAHLFKSDAKYYEPAGAVSWDVAMTATTPDWHVAVKKGDVLSTTATYDSASASWYESMGIMVVWMGEPGGPADDPFLTTVDTPGMLTHGHLPENDHHGGDADTSYLDLTALPSSPAASTIQIQDWLYGQGDMNFSKSVPTVRQGQTITYDNLDADIGNGQWHTITACKAPCNKSTGIAYPLADGPVIFDSGQLGHGGQPTAGRTTWTIPSTLAPGTYTYFCRIHPVMRGAFRVEK
;
A
#
# COMPACT_ATOMS: atom_id res chain seq x y z
N MET A 1 47.11 -28.64 -15.25
CA MET A 1 47.32 -27.69 -16.36
C MET A 1 45.94 -27.29 -16.86
N LYS A 2 45.45 -26.05 -16.87
CA LYS A 2 46.02 -24.70 -16.75
C LYS A 2 45.04 -23.84 -15.94
N ALA A 3 45.59 -22.93 -15.15
CA ALA A 3 44.90 -21.86 -14.43
C ALA A 3 44.53 -20.69 -15.37
N ARG A 4 43.49 -19.94 -15.02
CA ARG A 4 43.22 -18.55 -15.44
C ARG A 4 42.64 -17.82 -14.22
N THR A 5 43.49 -17.26 -13.35
CA THR A 5 44.01 -15.88 -13.33
C THR A 5 42.92 -14.81 -13.16
N VAL A 6 42.85 -14.34 -11.91
CA VAL A 6 42.19 -13.14 -11.40
C VAL A 6 42.91 -11.90 -11.95
N ALA A 7 42.17 -10.84 -12.27
CA ALA A 7 42.73 -9.50 -12.46
C ALA A 7 41.92 -8.49 -11.62
N ALA A 8 42.56 -8.01 -10.57
CA ALA A 8 42.20 -6.80 -9.83
C ALA A 8 43.00 -5.62 -10.41
N VAL A 9 42.37 -4.45 -10.52
CA VAL A 9 43.03 -3.13 -10.71
C VAL A 9 42.14 -2.14 -9.96
N ALA A 10 42.48 -1.74 -8.73
CA ALA A 10 43.49 -0.76 -8.29
C ALA A 10 42.98 0.70 -8.31
N ILE A 11 42.95 1.21 -7.08
CA ILE A 11 42.70 2.55 -6.55
C ILE A 11 43.64 3.60 -7.14
N VAL A 12 43.13 4.84 -7.35
CA VAL A 12 43.94 6.08 -7.32
C VAL A 12 43.22 7.16 -6.50
N ALA A 13 44.03 7.88 -5.74
CA ALA A 13 43.74 8.76 -4.62
C ALA A 13 43.26 10.18 -4.99
N GLY A 14 42.44 10.74 -4.09
CA GLY A 14 42.78 11.89 -3.25
C GLY A 14 43.06 13.26 -3.89
N ALA A 15 42.18 14.22 -3.60
CA ALA A 15 42.55 15.63 -3.46
C ALA A 15 41.83 16.24 -2.25
N LEU A 16 42.63 16.62 -1.25
CA LEU A 16 42.30 17.47 -0.11
C LEU A 16 42.21 18.93 -0.56
N ILE A 17 41.19 19.66 -0.13
CA ILE A 17 41.27 21.12 0.08
C ILE A 17 40.70 21.40 1.47
N ALA A 18 41.53 22.03 2.30
CA ALA A 18 41.20 22.44 3.65
C ALA A 18 41.00 23.97 3.74
N ALA A 19 40.00 24.32 4.56
CA ALA A 19 39.91 25.47 5.47
C ALA A 19 39.78 26.91 4.92
N ALA A 20 38.66 27.53 5.27
CA ALA A 20 38.67 28.83 5.95
C ALA A 20 37.48 28.93 6.92
N CYS A 21 37.79 29.18 8.19
CA CYS A 21 36.84 29.45 9.27
C CYS A 21 36.27 30.88 9.17
N SER A 22 35.01 31.04 9.54
CA SER A 22 34.55 32.27 10.20
C SER A 22 33.38 31.93 11.12
N THR A 23 33.64 32.06 12.41
CA THR A 23 32.69 32.03 13.52
C THR A 23 31.93 33.36 13.59
N SER A 24 30.65 33.29 13.93
CA SER A 24 29.95 34.39 14.60
C SER A 24 28.89 33.81 15.53
N ASP A 25 29.21 33.87 16.82
CA ASP A 25 28.29 33.65 17.93
C ASP A 25 27.13 34.65 17.89
N ALA A 26 25.92 34.16 18.16
CA ALA A 26 24.85 34.97 18.71
C ALA A 26 24.05 34.12 19.71
N SER A 27 24.28 34.40 20.99
CA SER A 27 23.46 33.91 22.09
C SER A 27 22.08 34.57 22.05
N SER A 28 21.03 33.78 22.27
CA SER A 28 19.77 34.29 22.81
C SER A 28 19.24 33.31 23.86
N ASP A 29 19.57 33.64 25.11
CA ASP A 29 18.90 33.18 26.31
C ASP A 29 17.47 33.75 26.32
N THR A 30 16.43 32.92 26.44
CA THR A 30 15.25 33.20 27.27
C THR A 30 14.23 32.05 27.34
N GLN A 31 13.97 31.66 28.59
CA GLN A 31 12.69 31.25 29.20
C GLN A 31 12.12 29.85 28.91
N LEU A 32 12.35 29.00 29.90
CA LEU A 32 11.47 27.92 30.34
C LEU A 32 10.05 28.47 30.57
N VAL A 33 9.10 28.03 29.73
CA VAL A 33 7.68 28.19 29.98
C VAL A 33 7.19 26.93 30.69
N ASP A 34 6.85 27.09 31.95
CA ASP A 34 6.10 26.13 32.75
C ASP A 34 4.61 26.24 32.35
N THR A 35 4.09 25.24 31.63
CA THR A 35 2.66 25.10 31.40
C THR A 35 2.21 23.70 31.79
N THR A 36 1.72 23.62 33.02
CA THR A 36 0.74 22.64 33.48
C THR A 36 -0.57 22.86 32.69
N ALA A 37 -0.68 22.22 31.52
CA ALA A 37 -1.93 22.13 30.77
C ALA A 37 -2.50 20.71 30.90
N ALA A 38 -3.77 20.63 31.32
CA ALA A 38 -4.54 19.39 31.36
C ALA A 38 -4.59 18.74 29.96
N PRO A 39 -4.62 17.40 29.84
CA PRO A 39 -4.60 16.75 28.54
C PRO A 39 -5.98 16.90 27.87
N THR A 40 -6.14 17.92 27.05
CA THR A 40 -7.14 17.90 25.99
C THR A 40 -6.63 16.95 24.93
N SER A 41 -7.20 15.74 24.88
CA SER A 41 -6.95 14.77 23.81
C SER A 41 -7.58 15.27 22.52
N GLN A 42 -6.90 16.17 21.82
CA GLN A 42 -7.08 16.29 20.38
C GLN A 42 -5.97 15.45 19.78
N ASN A 43 -6.28 14.20 19.43
CA ASN A 43 -5.44 13.51 18.45
C ASN A 43 -5.49 14.42 17.21
N PRO A 44 -4.34 14.93 16.71
CA PRO A 44 -4.31 15.56 15.41
C PRO A 44 -4.93 14.57 14.42
N GLN A 45 -5.95 14.99 13.69
CA GLN A 45 -6.49 14.26 12.54
C GLN A 45 -6.12 15.06 11.30
N SER A 46 -5.90 14.40 10.17
CA SER A 46 -5.82 15.11 8.90
C SER A 46 -7.03 16.04 8.74
N THR A 47 -6.77 17.29 8.38
CA THR A 47 -7.83 18.27 8.05
C THR A 47 -8.26 18.17 6.59
N VAL A 48 -7.67 17.26 5.80
CA VAL A 48 -8.12 16.99 4.43
C VAL A 48 -9.48 16.32 4.52
N GLU A 49 -10.48 16.97 3.96
CA GLU A 49 -11.78 16.35 3.78
C GLU A 49 -11.63 15.15 2.85
N LEU A 50 -11.95 13.97 3.36
CA LEU A 50 -12.07 12.75 2.55
C LEU A 50 -13.27 12.88 1.62
N SER A 51 -13.22 12.19 0.47
CA SER A 51 -14.34 12.23 -0.46
C SER A 51 -15.61 11.70 0.21
N THR A 52 -16.64 12.54 0.24
CA THR A 52 -17.99 12.15 0.62
C THR A 52 -18.85 11.80 -0.58
N ASP A 53 -18.31 11.91 -1.80
CA ASP A 53 -19.07 11.66 -3.02
C ASP A 53 -19.44 10.18 -3.10
N THR A 54 -20.71 9.91 -2.83
CA THR A 54 -21.28 8.56 -2.83
C THR A 54 -21.88 8.19 -4.18
N THR A 55 -21.57 8.92 -5.25
CA THR A 55 -22.07 8.60 -6.58
C THR A 55 -21.36 7.34 -7.06
N ILE A 56 -21.96 6.21 -6.71
CA ILE A 56 -21.62 4.92 -7.28
C ILE A 56 -22.18 4.94 -8.69
N ALA A 57 -21.30 4.86 -9.66
CA ALA A 57 -21.69 4.87 -11.05
C ALA A 57 -22.50 3.63 -11.39
N ASP A 58 -23.62 3.82 -12.08
CA ASP A 58 -24.27 2.74 -12.78
C ASP A 58 -23.40 2.37 -13.99
N LEU A 59 -22.72 1.23 -13.86
CA LEU A 59 -21.75 0.72 -14.82
C LEU A 59 -22.32 -0.55 -15.48
N PRO A 60 -23.36 -0.43 -16.31
CA PRO A 60 -23.96 -1.60 -16.95
C PRO A 60 -22.96 -2.22 -17.92
N THR A 61 -23.08 -3.54 -18.11
CA THR A 61 -22.34 -4.26 -19.15
C THR A 61 -22.61 -3.61 -20.51
N ARG A 62 -21.52 -3.25 -21.21
CA ARG A 62 -21.58 -2.57 -22.51
C ARG A 62 -22.35 -3.42 -23.53
N PRO A 63 -23.15 -2.83 -24.44
CA PRO A 63 -23.80 -3.57 -25.52
C PRO A 63 -22.81 -4.46 -26.29
N GLY A 64 -23.20 -5.70 -26.55
CA GLY A 64 -22.37 -6.72 -27.20
C GLY A 64 -21.36 -7.42 -26.28
N ALA A 65 -21.14 -6.92 -25.05
CA ALA A 65 -20.25 -7.57 -24.10
C ALA A 65 -20.95 -8.73 -23.38
N VAL A 66 -20.19 -9.79 -23.12
CA VAL A 66 -20.58 -10.93 -22.29
C VAL A 66 -19.70 -10.95 -21.05
N THR A 67 -20.31 -11.08 -19.89
CA THR A 67 -19.59 -11.24 -18.62
C THR A 67 -19.16 -12.70 -18.44
N LEU A 68 -17.85 -12.91 -18.38
CA LEU A 68 -17.22 -14.19 -18.09
C LEU A 68 -16.74 -14.21 -16.64
N LYS A 69 -16.91 -15.33 -15.93
CA LYS A 69 -16.47 -15.49 -14.54
C LYS A 69 -15.31 -16.47 -14.46
N PHE A 70 -14.26 -16.07 -13.77
CA PHE A 70 -13.03 -16.84 -13.62
C PHE A 70 -12.69 -17.06 -12.14
N LYS A 71 -12.00 -18.16 -11.86
CA LYS A 71 -11.46 -18.50 -10.54
C LYS A 71 -10.02 -18.99 -10.68
N ALA A 72 -9.06 -18.22 -10.19
CA ALA A 72 -7.69 -18.66 -10.03
C ALA A 72 -7.52 -19.34 -8.66
N GLY A 73 -6.78 -20.45 -8.62
CA GLY A 73 -6.56 -21.25 -7.41
C GLY A 73 -6.98 -22.72 -7.58
N PRO A 74 -7.15 -23.47 -6.48
CA PRO A 74 -7.09 -23.01 -5.09
C PRO A 74 -5.70 -22.50 -4.68
N PHE A 75 -5.68 -21.45 -3.87
CA PHE A 75 -4.49 -21.03 -3.14
C PHE A 75 -4.53 -21.63 -1.74
N ALA A 76 -3.53 -22.45 -1.40
CA ALA A 76 -3.34 -22.91 -0.03
C ALA A 76 -2.59 -21.82 0.75
N ILE A 77 -3.26 -21.22 1.72
CA ILE A 77 -2.70 -20.12 2.51
C ILE A 77 -2.30 -20.63 3.87
N GLN A 78 -1.03 -20.45 4.19
CA GLN A 78 -0.42 -20.91 5.44
C GLN A 78 -0.72 -19.93 6.58
N PRO A 79 -0.57 -20.36 7.85
CA PRO A 79 -0.65 -19.47 9.01
C PRO A 79 0.27 -18.27 8.84
N GLY A 80 -0.25 -17.06 9.05
CA GLY A 80 0.56 -15.84 9.08
C GLY A 80 1.21 -15.47 7.75
N GLN A 81 0.71 -16.02 6.65
CA GLN A 81 1.30 -15.82 5.34
C GLN A 81 1.21 -14.35 4.94
N ASN A 82 2.37 -13.78 4.56
CA ASN A 82 2.52 -12.39 4.16
C ASN A 82 3.51 -12.20 2.99
N ASN A 83 3.66 -13.23 2.14
CA ASN A 83 4.62 -13.21 1.04
C ASN A 83 3.96 -12.81 -0.29
N ILE A 84 4.79 -12.27 -1.19
CA ILE A 84 4.43 -12.04 -2.59
C ILE A 84 4.79 -13.29 -3.39
N ASP A 85 3.90 -13.70 -4.30
CA ASP A 85 4.14 -14.82 -5.21
C ASP A 85 3.49 -14.58 -6.57
N THR A 86 3.73 -15.47 -7.53
CA THR A 86 3.17 -15.39 -8.88
C THR A 86 2.60 -16.73 -9.31
N LEU A 87 1.30 -16.76 -9.61
CA LEU A 87 0.67 -17.88 -10.28
C LEU A 87 0.78 -17.67 -11.79
N THR A 88 1.67 -18.43 -12.42
CA THR A 88 1.80 -18.46 -13.88
C THR A 88 0.68 -19.29 -14.48
N THR A 89 -0.01 -18.79 -15.51
CA THR A 89 -1.19 -19.41 -16.13
C THR A 89 -2.43 -19.33 -15.23
N ILE A 90 -3.19 -18.26 -15.41
CA ILE A 90 -4.52 -18.10 -14.81
C ILE A 90 -5.61 -18.26 -15.88
N PRO A 91 -6.86 -18.58 -15.51
CA PRO A 91 -7.96 -18.57 -16.46
C PRO A 91 -8.09 -17.23 -17.18
N GLN A 92 -8.53 -17.25 -18.43
CA GLN A 92 -8.69 -16.06 -19.26
C GLN A 92 -9.75 -16.35 -20.33
N PRO A 93 -10.30 -15.33 -21.02
CA PRO A 93 -11.28 -15.55 -22.09
C PRO A 93 -10.72 -16.46 -23.20
N ASP A 94 -11.51 -17.42 -23.67
CA ASP A 94 -11.10 -18.37 -24.73
C ASP A 94 -11.35 -17.83 -26.15
N VAL A 95 -11.83 -16.60 -26.26
CA VAL A 95 -12.10 -15.89 -27.52
C VAL A 95 -11.31 -14.59 -27.59
N SER A 96 -10.69 -14.31 -28.76
CA SER A 96 -10.08 -13.01 -29.03
C SER A 96 -11.16 -11.94 -29.12
N GLY A 97 -10.85 -10.74 -28.62
CA GLY A 97 -11.83 -9.67 -28.50
C GLY A 97 -11.30 -8.45 -27.76
N TRP A 98 -12.23 -7.78 -27.07
CA TRP A 98 -12.00 -6.53 -26.36
C TRP A 98 -12.51 -6.67 -24.93
N ILE A 99 -11.61 -6.48 -23.97
CA ILE A 99 -11.97 -6.39 -22.57
C ILE A 99 -12.41 -4.95 -22.30
N VAL A 100 -13.62 -4.79 -21.79
CA VAL A 100 -14.24 -3.49 -21.51
C VAL A 100 -14.61 -3.31 -20.04
N GLY A 101 -14.53 -4.37 -19.25
CA GLY A 101 -14.74 -4.32 -17.81
C GLY A 101 -14.01 -5.44 -17.08
N PHE A 102 -13.58 -5.18 -15.85
CA PHE A 102 -12.92 -6.15 -14.98
C PHE A 102 -13.34 -5.90 -13.52
N ARG A 103 -13.73 -6.96 -12.80
CA ARG A 103 -14.17 -6.89 -11.39
C ARG A 103 -13.51 -8.00 -10.58
N PRO A 104 -12.62 -7.69 -9.62
CA PRO A 104 -11.90 -8.68 -8.80
C PRO A 104 -12.67 -9.03 -7.53
N ASN A 105 -12.45 -10.24 -7.00
CA ASN A 105 -12.91 -10.65 -5.68
C ASN A 105 -12.06 -11.81 -5.11
N LEU A 106 -12.35 -12.21 -3.87
CA LEU A 106 -11.74 -13.34 -3.16
C LEU A 106 -12.85 -14.18 -2.52
N GLU A 107 -12.79 -15.50 -2.68
CA GLU A 107 -13.82 -16.41 -2.16
C GLU A 107 -13.20 -17.63 -1.47
N TYR A 108 -13.88 -18.12 -0.43
CA TYR A 108 -13.72 -19.48 0.07
C TYR A 108 -14.33 -20.51 -0.88
N ALA A 109 -14.11 -21.80 -0.59
CA ALA A 109 -14.64 -22.91 -1.39
C ALA A 109 -16.18 -22.94 -1.48
N ASP A 110 -16.87 -22.43 -0.46
CA ASP A 110 -18.33 -22.35 -0.39
C ASP A 110 -18.90 -21.11 -1.09
N GLY A 111 -18.05 -20.26 -1.67
CA GLY A 111 -18.42 -19.03 -2.37
C GLY A 111 -18.64 -17.82 -1.46
N THR A 112 -18.42 -17.95 -0.15
CA THR A 112 -18.44 -16.80 0.76
C THR A 112 -17.14 -15.99 0.66
N VAL A 113 -17.23 -14.68 0.90
CA VAL A 113 -16.08 -13.77 0.90
C VAL A 113 -15.45 -13.75 2.30
N PRO A 114 -14.14 -13.97 2.43
CA PRO A 114 -13.45 -13.82 3.71
C PRO A 114 -13.58 -12.41 4.28
N ARG A 115 -13.69 -12.29 5.61
CA ARG A 115 -13.51 -10.97 6.25
C ARG A 115 -12.09 -10.47 6.05
N VAL A 116 -11.94 -9.17 5.83
CA VAL A 116 -10.63 -8.57 5.55
C VAL A 116 -9.66 -8.73 6.73
N ASP A 117 -10.14 -8.64 7.97
CA ASP A 117 -9.31 -8.83 9.17
C ASP A 117 -8.95 -10.31 9.47
N VAL A 118 -9.28 -11.24 8.56
CA VAL A 118 -8.95 -12.66 8.64
C VAL A 118 -8.02 -13.06 7.49
N VAL A 119 -8.51 -12.99 6.26
CA VAL A 119 -7.74 -13.32 5.05
C VAL A 119 -8.18 -12.36 3.95
N HIS A 120 -7.25 -11.76 3.23
CA HIS A 120 -7.58 -10.83 2.16
C HIS A 120 -6.55 -10.84 1.04
N LEU A 121 -6.98 -10.33 -0.13
CA LEU A 121 -6.09 -9.99 -1.23
C LEU A 121 -5.52 -8.61 -0.94
N HIS A 122 -4.28 -8.57 -0.47
CA HIS A 122 -3.59 -7.32 -0.17
C HIS A 122 -3.17 -6.57 -1.43
N HIS A 123 -2.67 -7.32 -2.41
CA HIS A 123 -2.61 -6.84 -3.77
C HIS A 123 -2.68 -8.00 -4.75
N GLY A 124 -3.28 -7.76 -5.90
CA GLY A 124 -3.31 -8.62 -7.06
C GLY A 124 -3.05 -7.79 -8.30
N VAL A 125 -2.06 -8.21 -9.10
CA VAL A 125 -1.71 -7.58 -10.37
C VAL A 125 -1.81 -8.63 -11.47
N TRP A 126 -2.72 -8.40 -12.40
CA TRP A 126 -2.89 -9.25 -13.58
C TRP A 126 -1.91 -8.81 -14.65
N LEU A 127 -1.12 -9.78 -15.10
CA LEU A 127 -0.02 -9.60 -16.04
C LEU A 127 -0.38 -10.28 -17.36
N ASN A 128 -0.24 -9.57 -18.47
CA ASN A 128 -0.19 -10.18 -19.78
C ASN A 128 1.28 -10.42 -20.15
N LEU A 129 1.72 -11.66 -20.07
CA LEU A 129 3.08 -12.10 -20.38
C LEU A 129 3.41 -12.04 -21.87
N SER A 130 2.40 -11.92 -22.73
CA SER A 130 2.57 -11.75 -24.18
C SER A 130 2.82 -10.29 -24.58
N ASN A 131 2.56 -9.34 -23.68
CA ASN A 131 2.71 -7.91 -23.92
C ASN A 131 3.76 -7.27 -23.00
N ARG A 132 4.19 -6.06 -23.36
CA ARG A 132 5.16 -5.26 -22.59
C ARG A 132 4.47 -4.13 -21.85
N ASP A 133 4.94 -3.86 -20.64
CA ASP A 133 4.53 -2.71 -19.87
C ASP A 133 5.03 -1.41 -20.52
N SER A 134 4.18 -0.39 -20.58
CA SER A 134 4.51 0.91 -21.19
C SER A 134 5.56 1.69 -20.40
N THR A 135 5.67 1.41 -19.09
CA THR A 135 6.40 2.23 -18.13
C THR A 135 7.60 1.51 -17.51
N SER A 136 7.78 0.22 -17.79
CA SER A 136 8.84 -0.61 -17.20
C SER A 136 9.31 -1.73 -18.15
N GLY A 137 10.38 -2.42 -17.78
CA GLY A 137 10.88 -3.60 -18.52
C GLY A 137 10.13 -4.91 -18.23
N LEU A 138 9.00 -4.85 -17.53
CA LEU A 138 8.24 -6.01 -17.06
C LEU A 138 7.16 -6.45 -18.07
N PRO A 139 6.57 -7.64 -17.90
CA PRO A 139 5.30 -7.98 -18.54
C PRO A 139 4.23 -6.91 -18.30
N GLN A 140 3.30 -6.76 -19.25
CA GLN A 140 2.28 -5.73 -19.17
C GLN A 140 1.36 -5.94 -17.96
N ARG A 141 1.41 -5.00 -17.01
CA ARG A 141 0.45 -4.91 -15.91
C ARG A 141 -0.81 -4.25 -16.46
N PHE A 142 -1.90 -4.99 -16.59
CA PHE A 142 -3.12 -4.49 -17.24
C PHE A 142 -4.31 -4.37 -16.29
N PHE A 143 -4.24 -4.93 -15.10
CA PHE A 143 -5.25 -4.69 -14.07
C PHE A 143 -4.64 -4.90 -12.67
N ALA A 144 -5.17 -4.18 -11.68
CA ALA A 144 -4.74 -4.22 -10.30
C ALA A 144 -5.93 -4.15 -9.35
N ALA A 145 -5.78 -4.78 -8.18
CA ALA A 145 -6.74 -4.67 -7.10
C ALA A 145 -6.04 -4.96 -5.76
N GLY A 146 -6.32 -4.18 -4.74
CA GLY A 146 -6.14 -4.58 -3.35
C GLY A 146 -7.46 -4.84 -2.67
N GLU A 147 -7.49 -4.58 -1.37
CA GLU A 147 -8.66 -4.63 -0.49
C GLU A 147 -9.76 -3.66 -0.94
N GLU A 148 -9.39 -2.57 -1.62
CA GLU A 148 -10.35 -1.59 -2.14
C GLU A 148 -11.19 -2.14 -3.30
N LYS A 149 -10.77 -3.20 -4.01
CA LYS A 149 -11.51 -3.87 -5.10
C LYS A 149 -12.10 -2.94 -6.17
N THR A 150 -11.35 -1.89 -6.55
CA THR A 150 -11.75 -0.95 -7.62
C THR A 150 -12.08 -1.71 -8.92
N ASN A 151 -13.27 -1.49 -9.48
CA ASN A 151 -13.64 -2.06 -10.77
C ASN A 151 -13.04 -1.24 -11.91
N LEU A 152 -12.58 -1.92 -12.96
CA LEU A 152 -12.27 -1.27 -14.24
C LEU A 152 -13.50 -1.30 -15.14
N VAL A 153 -13.85 -0.15 -15.73
CA VAL A 153 -14.75 -0.06 -16.88
C VAL A 153 -14.19 0.95 -17.87
N LEU A 154 -13.99 0.52 -19.12
CA LEU A 154 -13.48 1.39 -20.18
C LEU A 154 -14.63 2.06 -20.94
N PRO A 155 -14.55 3.38 -21.20
CA PRO A 155 -15.60 4.09 -21.93
C PRO A 155 -15.67 3.66 -23.40
N SER A 156 -16.84 3.75 -24.01
CA SER A 156 -16.99 3.57 -25.46
C SER A 156 -16.30 4.71 -26.23
N PRO A 157 -15.63 4.44 -27.37
CA PRO A 157 -15.53 3.16 -28.07
C PRO A 157 -14.35 2.28 -27.66
N TYR A 158 -13.67 2.59 -26.56
CA TYR A 158 -12.41 1.97 -26.19
C TYR A 158 -12.55 0.57 -25.58
N GLY A 159 -11.51 -0.23 -25.74
CA GLY A 159 -11.37 -1.54 -25.08
C GLY A 159 -9.93 -2.02 -25.09
N TYR A 160 -9.56 -2.82 -24.11
CA TYR A 160 -8.27 -3.49 -24.09
C TYR A 160 -8.28 -4.66 -25.08
N ARG A 161 -7.46 -4.56 -26.12
CA ARG A 161 -7.38 -5.59 -27.16
C ARG A 161 -6.68 -6.83 -26.58
N TYR A 162 -7.34 -7.98 -26.73
CA TYR A 162 -6.87 -9.26 -26.22
C TYR A 162 -6.92 -10.33 -27.31
N ASP A 163 -5.90 -11.19 -27.34
CA ASP A 163 -5.91 -12.41 -28.15
C ASP A 163 -6.03 -13.66 -27.28
N ALA A 164 -6.85 -14.63 -27.70
CA ALA A 164 -7.03 -15.89 -26.95
C ALA A 164 -5.72 -16.69 -26.76
N GLY A 165 -4.69 -16.43 -27.57
CA GLY A 165 -3.34 -16.98 -27.44
C GLY A 165 -2.44 -16.25 -26.45
N ASP A 166 -2.89 -15.17 -25.81
CA ASP A 166 -2.12 -14.48 -24.78
C ASP A 166 -1.84 -15.39 -23.57
N HIS A 167 -0.87 -15.00 -22.74
CA HIS A 167 -0.53 -15.76 -21.54
C HIS A 167 -0.65 -14.86 -20.32
N TRP A 168 -1.63 -15.15 -19.46
CA TRP A 168 -1.82 -14.36 -18.25
C TRP A 168 -1.18 -15.01 -17.02
N ALA A 169 -0.69 -14.16 -16.13
CA ALA A 169 -0.26 -14.52 -14.79
C ALA A 169 -0.90 -13.58 -13.76
N LEU A 170 -0.95 -14.04 -12.52
CA LEU A 170 -1.36 -13.23 -11.37
C LEU A 170 -0.16 -13.11 -10.44
N ASN A 171 0.36 -11.90 -10.28
CA ASN A 171 1.23 -11.55 -9.15
C ASN A 171 0.33 -11.17 -7.98
N TYR A 172 0.55 -11.75 -6.80
CA TYR A 172 -0.38 -11.59 -5.68
C TYR A 172 0.33 -11.61 -4.33
N MET A 173 -0.33 -10.99 -3.37
CA MET A 173 -0.06 -11.08 -1.95
C MET A 173 -1.38 -11.35 -1.23
N LEU A 174 -1.52 -12.56 -0.72
CA LEU A 174 -2.67 -13.00 0.07
C LEU A 174 -2.22 -13.02 1.53
N HIS A 175 -2.85 -12.19 2.34
CA HIS A 175 -2.58 -12.14 3.78
C HIS A 175 -3.44 -13.15 4.52
N ASN A 176 -2.86 -13.82 5.51
CA ASN A 176 -3.59 -14.58 6.50
C ASN A 176 -3.22 -14.09 7.89
N LEU A 177 -4.15 -13.40 8.53
CA LEU A 177 -3.95 -12.77 9.84
C LEU A 177 -4.06 -13.77 11.00
N THR A 178 -4.22 -15.06 10.71
CA THR A 178 -4.58 -16.10 11.69
C THR A 178 -3.56 -17.25 11.75
N PRO A 179 -3.51 -17.99 12.87
CA PRO A 179 -2.67 -19.18 13.01
C PRO A 179 -3.19 -20.41 12.26
N ASP A 180 -4.32 -20.30 11.56
CA ASP A 180 -4.98 -21.42 10.90
C ASP A 180 -4.66 -21.45 9.41
N ASN A 181 -4.51 -22.65 8.84
CA ASN A 181 -4.44 -22.80 7.38
C ASN A 181 -5.80 -22.49 6.77
N THR A 182 -5.79 -21.87 5.59
CA THR A 182 -7.02 -21.68 4.81
C THR A 182 -6.82 -21.97 3.33
N GLN A 183 -7.91 -21.92 2.58
CA GLN A 183 -7.91 -22.05 1.15
C GLN A 183 -8.89 -21.07 0.51
N VAL A 184 -8.39 -20.31 -0.46
CA VAL A 184 -9.16 -19.27 -1.16
C VAL A 184 -8.95 -19.36 -2.67
N TRP A 185 -9.84 -18.70 -3.41
CA TRP A 185 -9.74 -18.46 -4.83
C TRP A 185 -9.80 -16.97 -5.09
N VAL A 186 -8.88 -16.48 -5.91
CA VAL A 186 -9.02 -15.14 -6.49
C VAL A 186 -10.00 -15.28 -7.64
N THR A 187 -11.16 -14.62 -7.52
CA THR A 187 -12.20 -14.64 -8.54
C THR A 187 -12.22 -13.31 -9.28
N TYR A 188 -12.63 -13.32 -10.54
CA TYR A 188 -12.79 -12.10 -11.30
C TYR A 188 -13.80 -12.27 -12.41
N GLU A 189 -14.53 -11.20 -12.68
CA GLU A 189 -15.45 -11.09 -13.81
C GLU A 189 -14.82 -10.20 -14.89
N ILE A 190 -14.97 -10.61 -16.15
CA ILE A 190 -14.48 -9.86 -17.31
C ILE A 190 -15.63 -9.65 -18.28
N ASP A 191 -15.88 -8.41 -18.65
CA ASP A 191 -16.80 -8.07 -19.73
C ASP A 191 -16.02 -8.07 -21.05
N VAL A 192 -16.36 -8.99 -21.96
CA VAL A 192 -15.67 -9.18 -23.24
C VAL A 192 -16.62 -8.98 -24.42
N ILE A 193 -16.22 -8.14 -25.37
CA ILE A 193 -16.81 -8.07 -26.71
C ILE A 193 -15.95 -8.93 -27.63
N ALA A 194 -16.45 -10.08 -28.07
CA ALA A 194 -15.73 -10.96 -28.98
C ALA A 194 -15.54 -10.33 -30.37
N ASP A 195 -14.48 -10.70 -31.10
CA ASP A 195 -14.23 -10.20 -32.47
C ASP A 195 -15.36 -10.50 -33.46
N SER A 196 -16.13 -11.56 -33.19
CA SER A 196 -17.28 -11.95 -34.00
C SER A 196 -18.55 -11.12 -33.71
N ALA A 197 -18.56 -10.32 -32.65
CA ALA A 197 -19.69 -9.48 -32.29
C ALA A 197 -19.79 -8.27 -33.24
N PRO A 198 -21.00 -7.87 -33.68
CA PRO A 198 -21.18 -6.65 -34.47
C PRO A 198 -20.57 -5.40 -33.82
N GLU A 199 -20.67 -5.31 -32.50
CA GLU A 199 -20.19 -4.20 -31.67
C GLU A 199 -18.66 -4.10 -31.59
N ALA A 200 -17.92 -5.11 -32.06
CA ALA A 200 -16.46 -5.03 -32.22
C ALA A 200 -16.06 -4.07 -33.35
N THR A 201 -16.96 -3.78 -34.29
CA THR A 201 -16.69 -2.86 -35.41
C THR A 201 -16.51 -1.44 -34.89
N GLY A 202 -15.34 -0.83 -35.16
CA GLY A 202 -15.06 0.55 -34.77
C GLY A 202 -14.61 0.72 -33.31
N MET A 203 -14.31 -0.37 -32.61
CA MET A 203 -13.59 -0.33 -31.34
C MET A 203 -12.22 0.32 -31.52
N LEU A 204 -11.80 1.11 -30.52
CA LEU A 204 -10.46 1.70 -30.45
C LEU A 204 -9.65 0.97 -29.38
N ALA A 205 -8.38 0.68 -29.68
CA ALA A 205 -7.52 0.01 -28.71
C ALA A 205 -7.14 0.95 -27.58
N ALA A 206 -7.24 0.45 -26.35
CA ALA A 206 -6.67 1.06 -25.17
C ALA A 206 -5.62 0.14 -24.55
N HIS A 207 -4.57 0.73 -23.99
CA HIS A 207 -3.54 0.00 -23.28
C HIS A 207 -3.26 0.66 -21.93
N PRO A 208 -2.83 -0.14 -20.93
CA PRO A 208 -2.47 0.38 -19.63
C PRO A 208 -1.15 1.16 -19.68
N VAL A 209 -1.12 2.23 -18.91
CA VAL A 209 0.04 3.04 -18.56
C VAL A 209 0.12 2.99 -17.03
N TRP A 210 0.98 2.13 -16.52
CA TRP A 210 1.12 1.90 -15.08
C TRP A 210 1.93 3.03 -14.42
N MET A 211 1.24 4.02 -13.87
CA MET A 211 1.89 5.07 -13.10
C MET A 211 2.04 4.60 -11.65
N ASP A 212 3.23 4.79 -11.08
CA ASP A 212 3.55 4.34 -9.73
C ASP A 212 4.64 5.25 -9.15
N VAL A 213 4.45 5.73 -7.94
CA VAL A 213 5.43 6.60 -7.28
C VAL A 213 6.78 5.91 -7.06
N GLN A 214 6.81 4.58 -7.03
CA GLN A 214 7.98 3.71 -6.86
C GLN A 214 8.15 2.72 -8.04
N ASN A 215 7.73 3.11 -9.25
CA ASN A 215 7.69 2.23 -10.41
C ASN A 215 8.99 1.44 -10.67
N GLY A 216 8.81 0.21 -11.17
CA GLY A 216 9.88 -0.73 -11.51
C GLY A 216 10.48 -1.48 -10.32
N MET A 217 9.98 -1.26 -9.09
CA MET A 217 10.33 -2.07 -7.92
C MET A 217 9.45 -3.32 -7.84
N GLY A 218 10.02 -4.43 -7.34
CA GLY A 218 9.25 -5.66 -7.06
C GLY A 218 8.32 -5.55 -5.85
N TYR A 219 8.56 -4.56 -4.98
CA TYR A 219 7.71 -4.18 -3.86
C TYR A 219 7.73 -2.65 -3.74
N PRO A 220 6.83 -1.94 -4.47
CA PRO A 220 6.90 -0.50 -4.69
C PRO A 220 6.30 0.30 -3.54
N VAL A 221 6.91 0.20 -2.35
CA VAL A 221 6.39 0.82 -1.13
C VAL A 221 7.27 1.94 -0.59
N PHE A 222 6.70 2.78 0.27
CA PHE A 222 7.38 3.79 1.08
C PHE A 222 6.70 3.90 2.46
N ASP A 223 7.37 4.50 3.43
CA ASP A 223 6.78 4.74 4.75
C ASP A 223 6.36 6.21 4.90
N VAL A 224 5.31 6.44 5.67
CA VAL A 224 4.82 7.76 6.10
C VAL A 224 4.77 7.76 7.62
N LEU A 225 5.74 8.39 8.26
CA LEU A 225 5.78 8.43 9.72
C LEU A 225 4.89 9.55 10.25
N ARG A 226 4.33 9.33 11.45
CA ARG A 226 3.52 10.36 12.09
C ARG A 226 4.35 11.62 12.33
N GLY A 227 3.89 12.75 11.82
CA GLY A 227 4.60 14.03 11.86
C GLY A 227 5.43 14.34 10.61
N ASP A 228 5.50 13.43 9.63
CA ASP A 228 6.14 13.70 8.34
C ASP A 228 5.39 14.77 7.55
N GLY A 229 6.08 15.35 6.56
CA GLY A 229 5.51 16.39 5.70
C GLY A 229 5.25 17.67 6.47
N ASP A 230 4.00 18.12 6.47
CA ASP A 230 3.56 19.29 7.25
C ASP A 230 3.02 18.92 8.65
N GLY A 231 3.15 17.65 9.05
CA GLY A 231 2.62 17.11 10.30
C GLY A 231 1.12 16.80 10.27
N THR A 232 0.46 17.03 9.14
CA THR A 232 -0.95 16.70 8.88
C THR A 232 -1.07 15.72 7.72
N THR A 233 -0.34 15.99 6.64
CA THR A 233 -0.25 15.16 5.44
C THR A 233 1.19 15.00 4.97
N TYR A 234 1.40 13.93 4.22
CA TYR A 234 2.65 13.66 3.52
C TYR A 234 2.37 13.22 2.08
N THR A 235 2.88 13.98 1.11
CA THR A 235 2.82 13.70 -0.32
C THR A 235 4.15 13.19 -0.81
N PHE A 236 4.19 11.94 -1.26
CA PHE A 236 5.35 11.33 -1.90
C PHE A 236 5.21 11.44 -3.43
N PRO A 237 6.29 11.77 -4.17
CA PRO A 237 7.65 12.05 -3.71
C PRO A 237 7.92 13.51 -3.26
N ASP A 238 6.95 14.42 -3.40
CA ASP A 238 7.16 15.88 -3.30
C ASP A 238 7.74 16.36 -1.97
N GLN A 239 7.33 15.77 -0.86
CA GLN A 239 7.79 16.12 0.49
C GLN A 239 8.90 15.20 1.01
N ALA A 240 9.31 14.20 0.22
CA ALA A 240 10.37 13.28 0.60
C ALA A 240 11.75 13.92 0.47
N ASN A 241 12.65 13.63 1.41
CA ASN A 241 14.05 13.98 1.25
C ASN A 241 14.76 12.95 0.36
N GLN A 242 15.19 13.37 -0.84
CA GLN A 242 15.85 12.49 -1.82
C GLN A 242 15.05 11.19 -2.09
N PRO A 243 13.78 11.28 -2.55
CA PRO A 243 12.85 10.14 -2.68
C PRO A 243 13.42 8.96 -3.48
N TYR A 244 14.31 9.26 -4.43
CA TYR A 244 14.92 8.28 -5.33
C TYR A 244 16.44 8.24 -5.19
N GLY A 245 17.03 8.88 -4.17
CA GLY A 245 18.47 9.00 -4.03
C GLY A 245 19.12 9.62 -5.28
N SER A 246 20.02 8.88 -5.91
CA SER A 246 20.68 9.27 -7.17
C SER A 246 19.98 8.76 -8.43
N ASP A 247 18.91 7.99 -8.29
CA ASP A 247 18.18 7.43 -9.42
C ASP A 247 17.32 8.48 -10.12
N THR A 248 16.93 8.17 -11.35
CA THR A 248 15.92 8.97 -12.06
C THR A 248 14.57 8.88 -11.34
N PRO A 249 13.76 9.95 -11.35
CA PRO A 249 12.42 9.90 -10.78
C PRO A 249 11.61 8.71 -11.31
N ARG A 250 11.04 7.93 -10.38
CA ARG A 250 10.32 6.69 -10.71
C ARG A 250 8.85 6.94 -11.03
N ASN A 251 8.31 8.06 -10.55
CA ASN A 251 6.94 8.48 -10.76
C ASN A 251 6.67 9.16 -12.11
N LEU A 252 7.64 9.16 -13.03
CA LEU A 252 7.55 9.84 -14.33
C LEU A 252 7.48 8.83 -15.47
N TRP A 253 6.66 9.14 -16.48
CA TRP A 253 6.66 8.44 -17.76
C TRP A 253 6.57 9.42 -18.91
N THR A 254 7.40 9.23 -19.94
CA THR A 254 7.32 10.04 -21.17
C THR A 254 6.40 9.34 -22.15
N VAL A 255 5.33 10.03 -22.55
CA VAL A 255 4.34 9.56 -23.52
C VAL A 255 5.05 9.21 -24.83
N ASP A 256 4.90 7.96 -25.27
CA ASP A 256 5.65 7.40 -26.40
C ASP A 256 4.97 7.58 -27.77
N GLN A 257 3.67 7.89 -27.75
CA GLN A 257 2.83 8.17 -28.91
C GLN A 257 1.68 9.13 -28.58
N ASP A 258 1.18 9.83 -29.59
CA ASP A 258 -0.06 10.61 -29.44
C ASP A 258 -1.22 9.69 -29.06
N GLY A 259 -2.08 10.13 -28.14
CA GLY A 259 -3.19 9.33 -27.65
C GLY A 259 -4.19 10.13 -26.83
N THR A 260 -5.19 9.42 -26.31
CA THR A 260 -6.20 9.96 -25.40
C THR A 260 -6.16 9.17 -24.10
N LEU A 261 -5.98 9.83 -22.96
CA LEU A 261 -6.23 9.19 -21.66
C LEU A 261 -7.74 9.10 -21.47
N ILE A 262 -8.24 7.90 -21.17
CA ILE A 262 -9.68 7.57 -21.22
C ILE A 262 -10.24 7.08 -19.88
N ALA A 263 -9.36 6.61 -18.99
CA ALA A 263 -9.75 6.15 -17.68
C ALA A 263 -8.53 6.12 -16.75
N THR A 264 -8.74 6.38 -15.46
CA THR A 264 -7.77 6.05 -14.41
C THR A 264 -8.45 5.93 -13.06
N ALA A 265 -7.82 5.21 -12.15
CA ALA A 265 -8.13 5.19 -10.72
C ALA A 265 -6.84 4.98 -9.93
N GLY A 266 -6.80 5.48 -8.71
CA GLY A 266 -5.70 5.29 -7.77
C GLY A 266 -5.78 3.97 -7.01
N HIS A 267 -4.66 3.58 -6.40
CA HIS A 267 -4.56 2.51 -5.41
C HIS A 267 -3.63 2.97 -4.28
N LEU A 268 -4.08 2.76 -3.03
CA LEU A 268 -3.45 3.21 -1.79
C LEU A 268 -3.69 2.16 -0.69
N HIS A 269 -2.76 2.10 0.26
CA HIS A 269 -2.93 1.43 1.56
C HIS A 269 -3.61 2.34 2.61
N PRO A 270 -4.01 1.83 3.79
CA PRO A 270 -4.50 2.65 4.90
C PRO A 270 -3.57 3.81 5.21
N GLY A 271 -4.19 4.93 5.57
CA GLY A 271 -3.59 6.25 5.68
C GLY A 271 -3.70 7.07 4.40
N GLY A 272 -3.94 6.43 3.25
CA GLY A 272 -4.01 7.10 1.95
C GLY A 272 -5.19 8.07 1.86
N LEU A 273 -4.96 9.25 1.29
CA LEU A 273 -5.98 10.28 1.11
C LEU A 273 -6.35 10.44 -0.37
N HIS A 274 -5.33 10.49 -1.24
CA HIS A 274 -5.52 10.57 -2.69
C HIS A 274 -4.25 10.26 -3.47
N THR A 275 -4.41 9.97 -4.75
CA THR A 275 -3.34 10.05 -5.75
C THR A 275 -3.69 11.13 -6.77
N ASP A 276 -2.67 11.76 -7.34
CA ASP A 276 -2.84 12.80 -8.35
C ASP A 276 -2.07 12.43 -9.61
N LEU A 277 -2.66 12.73 -10.77
CA LEU A 277 -2.06 12.56 -12.09
C LEU A 277 -1.85 13.93 -12.73
N TYR A 278 -0.65 14.14 -13.28
CA TYR A 278 -0.30 15.37 -14.00
C TYR A 278 0.26 15.06 -15.39
N ALA A 279 0.13 16.01 -16.31
CA ALA A 279 0.89 16.05 -17.56
C ALA A 279 1.76 17.31 -17.62
N SER A 280 2.98 17.17 -18.14
CA SER A 280 3.87 18.29 -18.41
C SER A 280 4.24 18.37 -19.90
N ARG A 281 4.09 19.56 -20.49
CA ARG A 281 4.45 19.86 -21.89
C ARG A 281 5.20 21.18 -21.94
N ALA A 282 6.40 21.17 -22.51
CA ALA A 282 7.23 22.36 -22.69
C ALA A 282 7.41 23.22 -21.41
N GLY A 283 7.54 22.58 -20.24
CA GLY A 283 7.74 23.25 -18.95
C GLY A 283 6.46 23.77 -18.28
N THR A 284 5.29 23.56 -18.89
CA THR A 284 3.98 23.80 -18.25
C THR A 284 3.43 22.48 -17.72
N THR A 285 2.85 22.49 -16.53
CA THR A 285 2.22 21.32 -15.90
C THR A 285 0.72 21.55 -15.75
N ALA A 286 -0.08 20.57 -16.13
CA ALA A 286 -1.53 20.52 -15.94
C ALA A 286 -1.86 19.36 -15.00
N HIS A 287 -2.71 19.61 -14.01
CA HIS A 287 -3.31 18.57 -13.20
C HIS A 287 -4.44 17.91 -14.00
N LEU A 288 -4.43 16.58 -14.10
CA LEU A 288 -5.32 15.83 -14.96
C LEU A 288 -6.48 15.20 -14.19
N PHE A 289 -6.19 14.63 -13.03
CA PHE A 289 -7.18 13.93 -12.22
C PHE A 289 -6.64 13.67 -10.81
N LYS A 290 -7.50 13.90 -9.82
CA LYS A 290 -7.30 13.44 -8.44
C LYS A 290 -8.20 12.23 -8.16
N SER A 291 -7.59 11.11 -7.80
CA SER A 291 -8.30 9.94 -7.29
C SER A 291 -8.36 10.02 -5.77
N ASP A 292 -9.50 10.44 -5.23
CA ASP A 292 -9.73 10.55 -3.79
C ASP A 292 -10.09 9.19 -3.17
N ALA A 293 -9.65 8.99 -1.93
CA ALA A 293 -10.13 7.93 -1.07
C ALA A 293 -11.46 8.31 -0.42
N LYS A 294 -12.43 7.42 -0.52
CA LYS A 294 -13.66 7.45 0.27
C LYS A 294 -13.62 6.31 1.28
N TYR A 295 -13.56 6.67 2.55
CA TYR A 295 -13.70 5.73 3.64
C TYR A 295 -15.17 5.58 4.03
N TYR A 296 -15.63 4.34 4.09
CA TYR A 296 -16.91 3.98 4.70
C TYR A 296 -16.77 3.78 6.22
N GLU A 297 -15.55 3.43 6.66
CA GLU A 297 -15.14 3.44 8.06
C GLU A 297 -15.35 4.81 8.71
N PRO A 298 -16.15 4.90 9.79
CA PRO A 298 -16.31 6.14 10.55
C PRO A 298 -15.01 6.70 11.17
N ALA A 299 -14.04 5.85 11.49
CA ALA A 299 -12.71 6.26 11.94
C ALA A 299 -11.83 6.91 10.85
N GLY A 300 -12.29 6.95 9.60
CA GLY A 300 -11.63 7.63 8.48
C GLY A 300 -10.48 6.80 7.90
N ALA A 301 -9.36 7.46 7.58
CA ALA A 301 -8.29 6.91 6.75
C ALA A 301 -7.52 5.72 7.35
N VAL A 302 -7.95 5.19 8.49
CA VAL A 302 -7.23 4.17 9.25
C VAL A 302 -7.55 2.74 8.85
N SER A 303 -8.48 2.55 7.92
CA SER A 303 -9.15 1.26 7.67
C SER A 303 -9.00 0.77 6.24
N TRP A 304 -9.32 -0.50 6.01
CA TRP A 304 -9.45 -1.09 4.69
C TRP A 304 -10.85 -0.95 4.08
N ASP A 305 -11.80 -0.37 4.81
CA ASP A 305 -13.14 -0.06 4.28
C ASP A 305 -13.13 1.23 3.44
N VAL A 306 -12.49 1.13 2.27
CA VAL A 306 -12.20 2.25 1.38
C VAL A 306 -12.54 1.92 -0.07
N ALA A 307 -12.96 2.93 -0.81
CA ALA A 307 -13.03 2.90 -2.27
C ALA A 307 -12.30 4.11 -2.85
N MET A 308 -11.64 3.93 -3.98
CA MET A 308 -10.97 5.02 -4.72
C MET A 308 -11.90 5.55 -5.82
N THR A 309 -11.93 6.87 -6.01
CA THR A 309 -12.70 7.46 -7.12
C THR A 309 -11.99 7.23 -8.45
N ALA A 310 -12.70 6.71 -9.44
CA ALA A 310 -12.25 6.61 -10.82
C ALA A 310 -12.76 7.81 -11.66
N THR A 311 -12.13 8.06 -12.80
CA THR A 311 -12.62 9.04 -13.78
C THR A 311 -14.03 8.68 -14.30
N THR A 312 -14.82 9.69 -14.68
CA THR A 312 -16.11 9.47 -15.36
C THR A 312 -15.92 9.02 -16.81
N PRO A 313 -16.92 8.34 -17.44
CA PRO A 313 -16.78 7.83 -18.81
C PRO A 313 -16.58 8.90 -19.91
N ASP A 314 -16.84 10.17 -19.62
CA ASP A 314 -16.63 11.30 -20.53
C ASP A 314 -15.25 11.96 -20.38
N TRP A 315 -14.45 11.54 -19.40
CA TRP A 315 -13.08 12.02 -19.19
C TRP A 315 -12.17 11.55 -20.33
N HIS A 316 -11.83 12.46 -21.24
CA HIS A 316 -11.00 12.21 -22.41
C HIS A 316 -9.94 13.30 -22.55
N VAL A 317 -8.68 12.96 -22.25
CA VAL A 317 -7.58 13.92 -22.21
C VAL A 317 -6.58 13.65 -23.33
N ALA A 318 -6.37 14.62 -24.21
CA ALA A 318 -5.43 14.51 -25.31
C ALA A 318 -3.99 14.67 -24.82
N VAL A 319 -3.15 13.67 -25.10
CA VAL A 319 -1.70 13.71 -24.83
C VAL A 319 -0.91 13.58 -26.13
N LYS A 320 0.28 14.17 -26.14
CA LYS A 320 1.21 14.15 -27.27
C LYS A 320 2.43 13.35 -26.93
N LYS A 321 3.00 12.69 -27.94
CA LYS A 321 4.32 12.08 -27.81
C LYS A 321 5.33 13.11 -27.27
N GLY A 322 6.02 12.76 -26.20
CA GLY A 322 6.98 13.62 -25.52
C GLY A 322 6.40 14.45 -24.36
N ASP A 323 5.08 14.45 -24.16
CA ASP A 323 4.52 14.87 -22.86
C ASP A 323 5.04 13.95 -21.76
N VAL A 324 5.16 14.47 -20.54
CA VAL A 324 5.58 13.69 -19.37
C VAL A 324 4.41 13.57 -18.41
N LEU A 325 3.95 12.34 -18.16
CA LEU A 325 3.00 12.05 -17.09
C LEU A 325 3.77 11.89 -15.78
N SER A 326 3.16 12.34 -14.68
CA SER A 326 3.67 12.12 -13.33
C SER A 326 2.55 11.79 -12.34
N THR A 327 2.86 10.97 -11.34
CA THR A 327 1.94 10.68 -10.23
C THR A 327 2.51 11.04 -8.86
N THR A 328 1.64 11.41 -7.93
CA THR A 328 1.93 11.57 -6.50
C THR A 328 0.92 10.80 -5.65
N ALA A 329 1.29 10.48 -4.41
CA ALA A 329 0.39 9.87 -3.43
C ALA A 329 0.46 10.64 -2.11
N THR A 330 -0.70 10.99 -1.56
CA THR A 330 -0.82 11.77 -0.33
C THR A 330 -1.47 10.93 0.76
N TYR A 331 -0.85 10.95 1.95
CA TYR A 331 -1.26 10.18 3.13
C TYR A 331 -1.51 11.12 4.32
N ASP A 332 -2.37 10.70 5.25
CA ASP A 332 -2.44 11.26 6.60
C ASP A 332 -1.08 11.06 7.28
N SER A 333 -0.53 12.10 7.90
CA SER A 333 0.66 11.98 8.74
C SER A 333 0.39 12.47 10.17
N ALA A 334 -0.85 12.88 10.47
CA ALA A 334 -1.26 13.37 11.78
C ALA A 334 -1.58 12.24 12.76
N SER A 335 -2.26 11.19 12.30
CA SER A 335 -2.98 10.25 13.18
C SER A 335 -2.11 9.07 13.60
N ALA A 336 -1.42 8.45 12.64
CA ALA A 336 -0.56 7.28 12.85
C ALA A 336 0.61 7.27 11.86
N SER A 337 1.53 6.32 12.04
CA SER A 337 2.53 6.01 11.01
C SER A 337 2.00 4.91 10.10
N TRP A 338 2.19 5.06 8.79
CA TRP A 338 1.79 4.12 7.76
C TRP A 338 3.05 3.51 7.16
N TYR A 339 3.21 2.21 7.37
CA TYR A 339 4.34 1.46 6.84
C TYR A 339 3.92 0.74 5.58
N GLU A 340 4.86 0.63 4.65
CA GLU A 340 4.63 -0.06 3.37
C GLU A 340 3.52 0.57 2.52
N SER A 341 3.33 1.90 2.57
CA SER A 341 2.38 2.66 1.74
C SER A 341 2.66 2.51 0.23
N MET A 342 1.61 2.57 -0.59
CA MET A 342 1.68 2.53 -2.06
C MET A 342 1.10 3.81 -2.69
N GLY A 343 1.40 4.02 -3.97
CA GLY A 343 0.89 5.17 -4.72
C GLY A 343 0.86 4.86 -6.20
N ILE A 344 -0.19 4.17 -6.65
CA ILE A 344 -0.32 3.65 -8.01
C ILE A 344 -1.52 4.30 -8.69
N MET A 345 -1.43 4.60 -9.98
CA MET A 345 -2.55 4.95 -10.85
C MET A 345 -2.52 4.10 -12.11
N VAL A 346 -3.56 3.29 -12.32
CA VAL A 346 -3.71 2.48 -13.54
C VAL A 346 -4.39 3.34 -14.60
N VAL A 347 -3.56 4.06 -15.36
CA VAL A 347 -4.02 4.95 -16.44
C VAL A 347 -4.27 4.13 -17.71
N TRP A 348 -5.34 4.41 -18.42
CA TRP A 348 -5.63 3.82 -19.72
C TRP A 348 -5.48 4.85 -20.83
N MET A 349 -4.62 4.54 -21.81
CA MET A 349 -4.42 5.37 -22.99
C MET A 349 -5.00 4.67 -24.22
N GLY A 350 -6.00 5.31 -24.83
CA GLY A 350 -6.64 4.91 -26.07
C GLY A 350 -5.95 5.47 -27.32
N GLU A 351 -6.15 4.80 -28.45
CA GLU A 351 -5.85 5.33 -29.77
C GLU A 351 -6.53 6.70 -29.99
N PRO A 352 -5.88 7.64 -30.69
CA PRO A 352 -6.52 8.89 -31.06
C PRO A 352 -7.68 8.61 -32.04
N GLY A 353 -8.83 9.27 -31.84
CA GLY A 353 -9.98 9.06 -32.72
C GLY A 353 -11.31 9.63 -32.25
N GLY A 354 -11.45 9.88 -30.94
CA GLY A 354 -12.59 10.59 -30.34
C GLY A 354 -12.28 12.05 -30.01
N PRO A 355 -13.31 12.86 -29.65
CA PRO A 355 -13.11 14.14 -28.97
C PRO A 355 -12.29 13.94 -27.69
N ALA A 356 -11.30 14.79 -27.48
CA ALA A 356 -10.48 14.80 -26.27
C ALA A 356 -10.00 16.24 -26.02
N ASP A 357 -9.98 16.62 -24.75
CA ASP A 357 -9.57 17.96 -24.33
C ASP A 357 -8.06 18.05 -24.20
N ASP A 358 -7.46 19.13 -24.70
CA ASP A 358 -6.05 19.43 -24.44
C ASP A 358 -5.95 20.01 -23.02
N PRO A 359 -5.25 19.34 -22.08
CA PRO A 359 -5.21 19.75 -20.67
C PRO A 359 -4.48 21.08 -20.44
N PHE A 360 -3.78 21.60 -21.46
CA PHE A 360 -3.12 22.90 -21.40
C PHE A 360 -3.99 24.03 -21.96
N LEU A 361 -5.17 23.72 -22.51
CA LEU A 361 -6.15 24.68 -23.03
C LEU A 361 -7.47 24.66 -22.25
N THR A 362 -7.86 23.49 -21.74
CA THR A 362 -9.09 23.26 -20.99
C THR A 362 -8.76 22.57 -19.68
N THR A 363 -9.42 22.94 -18.58
CA THR A 363 -9.34 22.20 -17.32
C THR A 363 -10.03 20.86 -17.47
N VAL A 364 -9.28 19.77 -17.25
CA VAL A 364 -9.77 18.38 -17.38
C VAL A 364 -9.90 17.67 -16.03
N ASP A 365 -9.41 18.29 -14.96
CA ASP A 365 -9.56 17.80 -13.59
C ASP A 365 -11.02 17.95 -13.15
N THR A 366 -11.68 16.82 -12.99
CA THR A 366 -13.09 16.71 -12.63
C THR A 366 -13.26 15.74 -11.47
N PRO A 367 -14.25 15.95 -10.58
CA PRO A 367 -14.57 14.99 -9.53
C PRO A 367 -14.76 13.58 -10.08
N GLY A 368 -14.12 12.61 -9.44
CA GLY A 368 -14.27 11.20 -9.79
C GLY A 368 -15.60 10.60 -9.31
N MET A 369 -15.81 9.34 -9.69
CA MET A 369 -16.96 8.53 -9.33
C MET A 369 -16.52 7.22 -8.66
N LEU A 370 -17.38 6.63 -7.84
CA LEU A 370 -17.10 5.32 -7.25
C LEU A 370 -17.53 4.21 -8.18
N THR A 371 -16.76 3.13 -8.20
CA THR A 371 -17.08 1.95 -9.02
C THR A 371 -17.78 0.84 -8.23
N HIS A 372 -17.85 0.96 -6.90
CA HIS A 372 -18.63 0.11 -6.00
C HIS A 372 -18.93 0.83 -4.67
N GLY A 373 -19.83 0.22 -3.89
CA GLY A 373 -20.21 0.65 -2.55
C GLY A 373 -19.31 0.05 -1.45
N HIS A 374 -19.75 0.23 -0.21
CA HIS A 374 -19.22 -0.50 0.95
C HIS A 374 -19.31 -2.02 0.72
N LEU A 375 -18.34 -2.74 1.26
CA LEU A 375 -18.20 -4.19 1.13
C LEU A 375 -18.46 -4.88 2.48
N PRO A 376 -19.42 -5.82 2.59
CA PRO A 376 -19.78 -6.45 3.87
C PRO A 376 -18.63 -7.16 4.60
N GLU A 377 -17.62 -7.64 3.88
CA GLU A 377 -16.40 -8.21 4.46
C GLU A 377 -15.58 -7.23 5.32
N ASN A 378 -15.90 -5.93 5.26
CA ASN A 378 -15.29 -4.85 6.04
C ASN A 378 -16.09 -4.47 7.31
N ASP A 379 -17.16 -5.18 7.66
CA ASP A 379 -18.01 -4.84 8.81
C ASP A 379 -17.34 -5.05 10.20
N HIS A 380 -16.08 -5.53 10.24
CA HIS A 380 -15.36 -5.78 11.49
C HIS A 380 -14.26 -4.73 11.75
N HIS A 381 -14.68 -3.59 12.31
CA HIS A 381 -13.86 -2.40 12.53
C HIS A 381 -12.81 -2.54 13.65
N GLY A 382 -13.15 -3.28 14.72
CA GLY A 382 -12.32 -3.35 15.93
C GLY A 382 -12.43 -2.09 16.80
N GLY A 383 -11.62 -2.01 17.85
CA GLY A 383 -11.57 -0.86 18.75
C GLY A 383 -12.58 -0.87 19.91
N ASP A 384 -13.38 -1.93 20.03
CA ASP A 384 -14.31 -2.15 21.14
C ASP A 384 -13.59 -2.65 22.40
N ALA A 385 -14.26 -2.60 23.55
CA ALA A 385 -13.73 -3.20 24.76
C ALA A 385 -13.60 -4.72 24.59
N ASP A 386 -12.41 -5.25 24.85
CA ASP A 386 -12.10 -6.67 24.71
C ASP A 386 -11.40 -7.17 25.98
N THR A 387 -12.02 -8.13 26.66
CA THR A 387 -11.49 -8.70 27.91
C THR A 387 -10.42 -9.76 27.68
N SER A 388 -10.18 -10.17 26.42
CA SER A 388 -9.09 -11.10 26.09
C SER A 388 -7.70 -10.44 26.20
N TYR A 389 -7.64 -9.10 26.06
CA TYR A 389 -6.40 -8.34 26.20
C TYR A 389 -6.30 -7.65 27.57
N LEU A 390 -5.21 -7.95 28.28
CA LEU A 390 -4.89 -7.31 29.55
C LEU A 390 -4.46 -5.86 29.33
N ASP A 391 -4.83 -4.98 30.25
CA ASP A 391 -4.20 -3.66 30.37
C ASP A 391 -2.83 -3.81 31.07
N LEU A 392 -1.78 -3.94 30.25
CA LEU A 392 -0.41 -4.08 30.76
C LEU A 392 0.09 -2.82 31.47
N THR A 393 -0.52 -1.66 31.27
CA THR A 393 -0.12 -0.43 32.00
C THR A 393 -0.42 -0.55 33.50
N ALA A 394 -1.40 -1.36 33.87
CA ALA A 394 -1.81 -1.60 35.25
C ALA A 394 -1.02 -2.72 35.96
N LEU A 395 -0.23 -3.51 35.23
CA LEU A 395 0.49 -4.65 35.79
C LEU A 395 1.83 -4.24 36.45
N PRO A 396 2.28 -4.99 37.49
CA PRO A 396 3.55 -4.71 38.16
C PRO A 396 4.75 -4.93 37.25
N SER A 397 5.87 -4.27 37.57
CA SER A 397 7.15 -4.45 36.87
C SER A 397 7.81 -5.78 37.24
N SER A 398 8.49 -6.40 36.28
CA SER A 398 9.40 -7.53 36.50
C SER A 398 10.65 -7.36 35.64
N PRO A 399 11.86 -7.72 36.09
CA PRO A 399 13.04 -7.67 35.25
C PRO A 399 12.84 -8.42 33.92
N ALA A 400 13.15 -7.76 32.81
CA ALA A 400 13.10 -8.37 31.49
C ALA A 400 14.27 -9.35 31.29
N ALA A 401 14.05 -10.40 30.49
CA ALA A 401 15.16 -11.10 29.86
C ALA A 401 15.87 -10.18 28.85
N SER A 402 17.18 -10.40 28.64
CA SER A 402 17.94 -9.65 27.62
C SER A 402 17.42 -9.93 26.22
N THR A 403 16.94 -11.15 26.00
CA THR A 403 16.28 -11.59 24.76
C THR A 403 14.91 -12.14 25.10
N ILE A 404 13.88 -11.64 24.43
CA ILE A 404 12.51 -12.16 24.49
C ILE A 404 12.22 -12.85 23.16
N GLN A 405 11.82 -14.12 23.24
CA GLN A 405 11.48 -14.91 22.07
C GLN A 405 10.02 -14.66 21.69
N ILE A 406 9.78 -14.42 20.40
CA ILE A 406 8.46 -14.44 19.79
C ILE A 406 8.29 -15.83 19.20
N GLN A 407 7.29 -16.55 19.65
CA GLN A 407 7.06 -17.93 19.24
C GLN A 407 5.58 -18.27 19.37
N ASP A 408 5.07 -19.10 18.47
CA ASP A 408 3.71 -19.64 18.51
C ASP A 408 2.67 -18.50 18.62
N TRP A 409 2.88 -17.42 17.86
CA TRP A 409 1.99 -16.24 17.83
C TRP A 409 1.92 -15.45 19.13
N LEU A 410 2.92 -15.58 20.00
CA LEU A 410 3.00 -14.87 21.28
C LEU A 410 4.32 -14.11 21.41
N TYR A 411 4.27 -12.91 22.00
CA TYR A 411 5.47 -12.12 22.30
C TYR A 411 6.24 -12.60 23.54
N GLY A 412 5.79 -13.67 24.19
CA GLY A 412 6.43 -14.18 25.40
C GLY A 412 6.26 -13.22 26.60
N GLN A 413 7.35 -12.66 27.12
CA GLN A 413 7.26 -11.73 28.24
C GLN A 413 6.57 -10.44 27.82
N GLY A 414 5.55 -10.02 28.57
CA GLY A 414 4.80 -8.81 28.27
C GLY A 414 3.75 -8.99 27.19
N ASP A 415 3.39 -10.23 26.82
CA ASP A 415 2.24 -10.51 25.97
C ASP A 415 0.92 -10.18 26.68
N MET A 416 0.01 -9.48 25.98
CA MET A 416 -1.26 -9.01 26.53
C MET A 416 -2.27 -10.12 26.85
N ASN A 417 -2.10 -11.33 26.32
CA ASN A 417 -3.09 -12.41 26.51
C ASN A 417 -2.95 -13.09 27.88
N PHE A 418 -1.77 -13.08 28.50
CA PHE A 418 -1.52 -13.89 29.70
C PHE A 418 -0.52 -13.32 30.72
N SER A 419 0.16 -12.21 30.42
CA SER A 419 1.21 -11.71 31.31
C SER A 419 0.69 -11.32 32.70
N LYS A 420 1.50 -11.57 33.73
CA LYS A 420 1.21 -11.15 35.12
C LYS A 420 1.99 -9.91 35.55
N SER A 421 2.96 -9.50 34.73
CA SER A 421 3.88 -8.39 34.97
C SER A 421 4.42 -7.88 33.64
N VAL A 422 4.91 -6.64 33.61
CA VAL A 422 5.53 -6.03 32.42
C VAL A 422 7.05 -6.26 32.45
N PRO A 423 7.67 -6.79 31.37
CA PRO A 423 9.12 -6.88 31.27
C PRO A 423 9.73 -5.48 31.32
N THR A 424 10.64 -5.28 32.27
CA THR A 424 11.14 -3.97 32.67
C THR A 424 12.66 -3.92 32.58
N VAL A 425 13.16 -2.84 32.00
CA VAL A 425 14.59 -2.49 31.94
C VAL A 425 14.83 -1.11 32.54
N ARG A 426 16.06 -0.83 32.96
CA ARG A 426 16.46 0.54 33.35
C ARG A 426 16.73 1.38 32.11
N GLN A 427 16.59 2.70 32.23
CA GLN A 427 16.91 3.65 31.18
C GLN A 427 18.36 3.43 30.68
N GLY A 428 18.53 3.40 29.36
CA GLY A 428 19.81 3.06 28.72
C GLY A 428 20.06 1.56 28.51
N GLN A 429 19.28 0.68 29.14
CA GLN A 429 19.30 -0.76 28.86
C GLN A 429 18.32 -1.11 27.73
N THR A 430 18.50 -2.31 27.17
CA THR A 430 17.75 -2.76 26.00
C THR A 430 17.19 -4.17 26.20
N ILE A 431 16.20 -4.50 25.38
CA ILE A 431 15.61 -5.82 25.18
C ILE A 431 15.75 -6.13 23.69
N THR A 432 16.19 -7.33 23.37
CA THR A 432 16.17 -7.85 21.99
C THR A 432 15.00 -8.81 21.84
N TYR A 433 14.14 -8.58 20.85
CA TYR A 433 13.15 -9.54 20.41
C TYR A 433 13.77 -10.45 19.34
N ASP A 434 13.44 -11.74 19.38
CA ASP A 434 13.88 -12.75 18.40
C ASP A 434 12.67 -13.52 17.89
N ASN A 435 12.35 -13.39 16.61
CA ASN A 435 11.23 -14.07 15.98
C ASN A 435 11.59 -15.51 15.60
N LEU A 436 11.18 -16.47 16.41
CA LEU A 436 11.38 -17.89 16.16
C LEU A 436 10.37 -18.45 15.15
N ASP A 437 9.27 -17.74 14.90
CA ASP A 437 8.27 -18.13 13.90
C ASP A 437 8.73 -17.79 12.47
N ALA A 438 9.79 -16.98 12.31
CA ALA A 438 10.21 -16.37 11.05
C ALA A 438 10.44 -17.35 9.89
N ASP A 439 10.90 -18.57 10.21
CA ASP A 439 11.26 -19.61 9.23
C ASP A 439 10.23 -20.75 9.17
N ILE A 440 9.07 -20.61 9.83
CA ILE A 440 7.98 -21.59 9.78
C ILE A 440 7.13 -21.36 8.52
N GLY A 441 7.03 -22.39 7.67
CA GLY A 441 6.22 -22.32 6.45
C GLY A 441 6.79 -21.35 5.42
N ASN A 442 5.92 -20.53 4.82
CA ASN A 442 6.26 -19.43 3.91
C ASN A 442 6.69 -18.16 4.65
N GLY A 443 6.89 -18.27 5.98
CA GLY A 443 7.35 -17.19 6.85
C GLY A 443 6.21 -16.54 7.64
N GLN A 444 6.28 -16.66 8.96
CA GLN A 444 5.42 -15.94 9.91
C GLN A 444 6.21 -14.76 10.46
N TRP A 445 6.14 -13.63 9.77
CA TRP A 445 6.96 -12.47 10.07
C TRP A 445 6.21 -11.49 10.95
N HIS A 446 6.69 -11.34 12.18
CA HIS A 446 6.10 -10.45 13.16
C HIS A 446 6.82 -9.10 13.20
N THR A 447 6.08 -8.08 13.56
CA THR A 447 6.60 -6.73 13.79
C THR A 447 6.50 -6.39 15.27
N ILE A 448 7.27 -5.41 15.73
CA ILE A 448 7.09 -4.72 17.01
C ILE A 448 6.86 -3.25 16.66
N THR A 449 5.59 -2.90 16.46
CA THR A 449 5.17 -1.56 16.04
C THR A 449 4.55 -0.82 17.21
N ALA A 450 4.98 0.42 17.46
CA ALA A 450 4.50 1.22 18.58
C ALA A 450 3.00 1.51 18.48
N CYS A 451 2.26 1.23 19.55
CA CYS A 451 0.81 1.46 19.63
C CYS A 451 0.49 2.32 20.85
N LYS A 452 -0.54 3.17 20.76
CA LYS A 452 -0.99 3.96 21.90
C LYS A 452 -1.52 3.06 23.02
N ALA A 453 -0.96 3.25 24.20
CA ALA A 453 -1.39 2.53 25.40
C ALA A 453 -2.85 2.86 25.74
N PRO A 454 -3.64 1.89 26.22
CA PRO A 454 -3.26 0.53 26.62
C PRO A 454 -3.17 -0.51 25.48
N CYS A 455 -3.45 -0.14 24.23
CA CYS A 455 -3.44 -1.02 23.07
C CYS A 455 -4.26 -2.34 23.22
N ASN A 456 -5.33 -2.38 24.03
CA ASN A 456 -6.01 -3.61 24.46
C ASN A 456 -7.49 -3.74 24.02
N LYS A 457 -7.89 -3.11 22.91
CA LYS A 457 -9.26 -3.19 22.36
C LYS A 457 -9.41 -4.34 21.35
N SER A 458 -10.61 -4.66 20.89
CA SER A 458 -10.80 -5.73 19.88
C SER A 458 -10.03 -5.42 18.59
N THR A 459 -9.45 -6.43 17.96
CA THR A 459 -8.82 -6.30 16.63
C THR A 459 -9.87 -6.08 15.56
N GLY A 460 -9.57 -5.31 14.53
CA GLY A 460 -10.36 -5.22 13.30
C GLY A 460 -9.64 -4.36 12.26
N ILE A 461 -10.33 -3.99 11.18
CA ILE A 461 -9.71 -3.27 10.08
C ILE A 461 -9.26 -1.84 10.43
N ALA A 462 -9.74 -1.26 11.54
CA ALA A 462 -9.40 0.10 11.98
C ALA A 462 -8.57 0.13 13.28
N TYR A 463 -8.18 -1.02 13.84
CA TYR A 463 -7.47 -1.09 15.11
C TYR A 463 -6.70 -2.41 15.30
N PRO A 464 -5.47 -2.41 15.83
CA PRO A 464 -4.70 -1.30 16.41
C PRO A 464 -4.05 -0.36 15.38
N LEU A 465 -3.57 0.79 15.87
CA LEU A 465 -2.88 1.80 15.06
C LEU A 465 -1.42 1.97 15.50
N ALA A 466 -0.58 2.35 14.56
CA ALA A 466 0.81 2.72 14.82
C ALA A 466 0.92 4.17 15.34
N ASP A 467 0.24 4.45 16.45
CA ASP A 467 0.05 5.79 17.03
C ASP A 467 0.70 5.94 18.43
N GLY A 468 1.63 5.05 18.77
CA GLY A 468 2.37 5.10 20.03
C GLY A 468 3.07 6.45 20.26
N PRO A 469 3.28 6.90 21.52
CA PRO A 469 3.85 8.21 21.82
C PRO A 469 5.31 8.37 21.36
N VAL A 470 6.01 7.25 21.14
CA VAL A 470 7.31 7.19 20.50
C VAL A 470 7.19 6.31 19.28
N ILE A 471 7.70 6.77 18.14
CA ILE A 471 7.66 6.01 16.88
C ILE A 471 8.78 4.97 16.91
N PHE A 472 8.42 3.71 16.79
CA PHE A 472 9.33 2.62 16.49
C PHE A 472 8.57 1.52 15.73
N ASP A 473 9.30 0.84 14.84
CA ASP A 473 8.88 -0.36 14.12
C ASP A 473 10.12 -1.24 13.93
N SER A 474 9.94 -2.55 14.02
CA SER A 474 11.04 -3.49 13.84
C SER A 474 11.33 -3.83 12.37
N GLY A 475 10.42 -3.49 11.47
CA GLY A 475 10.21 -4.18 10.20
C GLY A 475 9.72 -5.62 10.43
N GLN A 476 9.26 -6.26 9.36
CA GLN A 476 8.82 -7.66 9.43
C GLN A 476 10.03 -8.58 9.69
N LEU A 477 10.07 -9.20 10.86
CA LEU A 477 11.22 -9.98 11.32
C LEU A 477 11.28 -11.35 10.60
N GLY A 478 12.11 -11.43 9.57
CA GLY A 478 12.37 -12.64 8.79
C GLY A 478 13.43 -12.47 7.71
N HIS A 479 13.67 -13.55 6.95
CA HIS A 479 14.65 -13.63 5.86
C HIS A 479 14.06 -14.00 4.49
N GLY A 480 12.73 -14.03 4.35
CA GLY A 480 12.03 -14.52 3.16
C GLY A 480 12.09 -13.63 1.91
N GLY A 481 12.94 -12.61 1.87
CA GLY A 481 12.90 -11.57 0.84
C GLY A 481 11.85 -10.50 1.17
N GLN A 482 11.47 -9.65 0.22
CA GLN A 482 10.43 -8.65 0.44
C GLN A 482 9.12 -9.35 0.84
N PRO A 483 8.41 -8.88 1.88
CA PRO A 483 8.59 -7.61 2.61
C PRO A 483 9.47 -7.65 3.88
N THR A 484 10.22 -8.73 4.13
CA THR A 484 11.03 -8.86 5.36
C THR A 484 12.13 -7.81 5.51
N ALA A 485 12.45 -7.49 6.75
CA ALA A 485 13.57 -6.62 7.12
C ALA A 485 14.95 -7.31 6.96
N GLY A 486 14.99 -8.56 6.48
CA GLY A 486 16.22 -9.33 6.31
C GLY A 486 16.93 -9.70 7.63
N ARG A 487 16.18 -9.73 8.74
CA ARG A 487 16.65 -10.08 10.09
C ARG A 487 15.50 -10.65 10.91
N THR A 488 15.79 -11.60 11.81
CA THR A 488 14.80 -12.14 12.77
C THR A 488 14.79 -11.42 14.12
N THR A 489 15.76 -10.54 14.37
CA THR A 489 15.92 -9.88 15.65
C THR A 489 15.79 -8.36 15.56
N TRP A 490 15.28 -7.76 16.62
CA TRP A 490 15.23 -6.31 16.78
C TRP A 490 15.40 -5.90 18.23
N THR A 491 16.11 -4.80 18.47
CA THR A 491 16.42 -4.30 19.81
C THR A 491 15.74 -2.97 20.02
N ILE A 492 15.03 -2.81 21.15
CA ILE A 492 14.39 -1.54 21.49
C ILE A 492 15.42 -0.41 21.57
N PRO A 493 15.07 0.84 21.21
CA PRO A 493 16.00 1.96 21.34
C PRO A 493 16.46 2.16 22.78
N SER A 494 17.77 2.33 22.99
CA SER A 494 18.34 2.58 24.34
C SER A 494 18.05 3.99 24.87
N THR A 495 17.57 4.88 24.00
CA THR A 495 17.27 6.28 24.29
C THR A 495 15.86 6.53 24.82
N LEU A 496 15.06 5.47 24.98
CA LEU A 496 13.69 5.59 25.48
C LEU A 496 13.64 6.21 26.88
N ALA A 497 12.74 7.17 27.06
CA ALA A 497 12.45 7.75 28.37
C ALA A 497 11.73 6.74 29.28
N PRO A 498 11.73 6.91 30.61
CA PRO A 498 10.93 6.08 31.49
C PRO A 498 9.45 6.12 31.11
N GLY A 499 8.82 4.95 31.03
CA GLY A 499 7.45 4.79 30.56
C GLY A 499 7.09 3.33 30.28
N THR A 500 5.79 3.06 30.12
CA THR A 500 5.30 1.77 29.59
C THR A 500 4.97 1.95 28.12
N TYR A 501 5.56 1.14 27.27
CA TYR A 501 5.41 1.18 25.82
C TYR A 501 4.64 -0.04 25.37
N THR A 502 3.47 0.18 24.78
CA THR A 502 2.67 -0.87 24.15
C THR A 502 2.99 -0.98 22.67
N TYR A 503 2.86 -2.18 22.13
CA TYR A 503 3.15 -2.48 20.72
C TYR A 503 2.27 -3.62 20.22
N PHE A 504 2.20 -3.75 18.90
CA PHE A 504 1.46 -4.81 18.22
C PHE A 504 2.21 -5.26 16.96
N CYS A 505 1.77 -6.40 16.40
CA CYS A 505 2.22 -6.83 15.09
C CYS A 505 1.25 -6.25 14.04
N ARG A 506 1.71 -5.35 13.18
CA ARG A 506 0.86 -4.76 12.13
C ARG A 506 0.42 -5.73 11.04
N ILE A 507 1.06 -6.90 10.94
CA ILE A 507 0.66 -8.00 10.04
C ILE A 507 -0.29 -8.97 10.72
N HIS A 508 -0.10 -9.22 12.02
CA HIS A 508 -0.89 -10.14 12.85
C HIS A 508 -1.44 -9.39 14.07
N PRO A 509 -2.46 -8.52 13.93
CA PRO A 509 -2.81 -7.53 14.95
C PRO A 509 -3.36 -8.09 16.26
N VAL A 510 -3.62 -9.41 16.28
CA VAL A 510 -3.93 -10.17 17.48
C VAL A 510 -2.75 -10.29 18.45
N MET A 511 -1.52 -10.15 17.96
CA MET A 511 -0.30 -10.17 18.75
C MET A 511 -0.03 -8.79 19.31
N ARG A 512 -0.01 -8.67 20.64
CA ARG A 512 0.21 -7.39 21.33
C ARG A 512 1.00 -7.57 22.61
N GLY A 513 1.78 -6.57 22.95
CA GLY A 513 2.59 -6.62 24.15
C GLY A 513 2.97 -5.25 24.69
N ALA A 514 3.70 -5.28 25.80
CA ALA A 514 4.30 -4.09 26.38
C ALA A 514 5.63 -4.39 27.04
N PHE A 515 6.50 -3.38 27.07
CA PHE A 515 7.67 -3.34 27.94
C PHE A 515 7.70 -2.02 28.72
N ARG A 516 8.50 -1.98 29.78
CA ARG A 516 8.63 -0.80 30.64
C ARG A 516 10.08 -0.38 30.78
N VAL A 517 10.30 0.93 30.72
CA VAL A 517 11.59 1.56 31.03
C VAL A 517 11.43 2.31 32.35
N GLU A 518 12.31 2.02 33.31
CA GLU A 518 12.37 2.69 34.62
C GLU A 518 13.71 3.42 34.82
N LYS A 519 13.82 4.23 35.87
CA LYS A 519 15.04 5.00 36.17
C LYS A 519 16.21 4.15 36.68
#